data_AF-A0A1J0W379-F1
#
_entry.id   AF-A0A1J0W379-F1
#
_cell.length_a   1.000
_cell.length_b   1.000
_cell.length_c   1.000
_cell.angle_alpha   90.00
_cell.angle_beta   90.00
_cell.angle_gamma   90.00
#
_symmetry.space_group_name_H-M   'P 1'
#
loop_
_entity.id
_entity.type
_entity.pdbx_description
1 polymer ?
#
loop_
_entity_poly.entity_id
_entity_poly.type
_entity_poly.pdbx_seq_one_letter_code
_entity_poly.pdbx_strand_id
1 'polypeptide(L)'
;MTVTDTLRWLYEQGLQRLAGVGARQANPISAYTVSVATGTVTVHPATGAGTGSDTVTLSAEDLPHPADSARRLVVVGITSAEAALVVDLETTLGMAINADRPECVARSWAMQLMLNPEITLTTNSAATAIGGSDRYRHTFIPGGGATLINIDDARPPITTITLNPSTESPDHLDVEADRSGECYLGTRFWRLRKVMTIDDTTWSALSATLDPRMAEDNS
;
A
#
# COMPACT_ATOMS: atom_id res chain seq x y z
N MET A 1 -22.41 0.68 6.80
CA MET A 1 -21.22 1.50 6.44
C MET A 1 -20.99 1.35 4.94
N THR A 2 -20.59 2.40 4.23
CA THR A 2 -20.29 2.31 2.80
C THR A 2 -18.79 2.06 2.56
N VAL A 3 -18.42 1.65 1.35
CA VAL A 3 -16.99 1.55 0.94
C VAL A 3 -16.25 2.86 1.24
N THR A 4 -16.85 4.00 0.88
CA THR A 4 -16.25 5.31 1.10
C THR A 4 -16.06 5.61 2.58
N ASP A 5 -17.01 5.25 3.43
CA ASP A 5 -16.89 5.45 4.88
C ASP A 5 -15.80 4.57 5.48
N THR A 6 -15.68 3.31 5.03
CA THR A 6 -14.60 2.42 5.45
C THR A 6 -13.23 2.94 5.05
N LEU A 7 -13.07 3.42 3.80
CA LEU A 7 -11.82 4.00 3.33
C LEU A 7 -11.48 5.29 4.08
N ARG A 8 -12.46 6.16 4.30
CA ARG A 8 -12.27 7.39 5.10
C ARG A 8 -11.80 7.05 6.51
N TRP A 9 -12.48 6.14 7.20
CA TRP A 9 -12.09 5.69 8.53
C TRP A 9 -10.68 5.09 8.56
N LEU A 10 -10.32 4.28 7.54
CA LEU A 10 -8.97 3.73 7.41
C LEU A 10 -7.91 4.83 7.37
N TYR A 11 -8.10 5.84 6.53
CA TYR A 11 -7.12 6.93 6.38
C TYR A 11 -7.08 7.89 7.57
N GLU A 12 -8.19 8.11 8.27
CA GLU A 12 -8.24 9.03 9.43
C GLU A 12 -7.63 8.43 10.70
N GLN A 13 -7.84 7.13 10.95
CA GLN A 13 -7.32 6.48 12.16
C GLN A 13 -7.09 4.97 12.02
N GLY A 14 -7.78 4.30 11.08
CA GLY A 14 -7.76 2.84 10.99
C GLY A 14 -6.37 2.28 10.74
N LEU A 15 -5.59 2.84 9.80
CA LEU A 15 -4.23 2.36 9.51
C LEU A 15 -3.32 2.42 10.74
N GLN A 16 -3.33 3.51 11.50
CA GLN A 16 -2.56 3.62 12.75
C GLN A 16 -3.01 2.60 13.81
N ARG A 17 -4.32 2.32 13.91
CA ARG A 17 -4.84 1.29 14.81
C ARG A 17 -4.40 -0.11 14.37
N LEU A 18 -4.44 -0.41 13.07
CA LEU A 18 -3.96 -1.68 12.52
C LEU A 18 -2.45 -1.86 12.77
N ALA A 19 -1.64 -0.83 12.59
CA ALA A 19 -0.23 -0.85 12.95
C ALA A 19 -0.01 -1.16 14.45
N GLY A 20 -0.87 -0.61 15.31
CA GLY A 20 -0.90 -0.94 16.74
C GLY A 20 -1.25 -2.40 17.05
N VAL A 21 -2.09 -3.04 16.23
CA VAL A 21 -2.36 -4.49 16.32
C VAL A 21 -1.09 -5.27 15.98
N GLY A 22 -0.43 -4.93 14.87
CA GLY A 22 0.80 -5.61 14.44
C GLY A 22 1.95 -5.53 15.43
N ALA A 23 2.11 -4.39 16.09
CA ALA A 23 3.12 -4.23 17.14
C ALA A 23 2.90 -5.13 18.38
N ARG A 24 1.69 -5.70 18.55
CA ARG A 24 1.32 -6.55 19.70
C ARG A 24 1.23 -8.04 19.34
N GLN A 25 1.28 -8.39 18.06
CA GLN A 25 1.23 -9.78 17.63
C GLN A 25 2.61 -10.44 17.74
N ALA A 26 2.63 -11.70 18.14
CA ALA A 26 3.87 -12.49 18.19
C ALA A 26 4.40 -12.82 16.78
N ASN A 27 3.50 -12.89 15.80
CA ASN A 27 3.79 -13.24 14.42
C ASN A 27 3.71 -12.00 13.52
N PRO A 28 4.63 -11.85 12.54
CA PRO A 28 4.53 -10.79 11.54
C PRO A 28 3.19 -10.86 10.80
N ILE A 29 2.57 -9.71 10.56
CA ILE A 29 1.31 -9.61 9.82
C ILE A 29 1.62 -9.17 8.40
N SER A 30 1.02 -9.85 7.42
CA SER A 30 1.16 -9.51 5.99
C SER A 30 0.00 -8.68 5.47
N ALA A 31 -1.20 -8.87 6.02
CA ALA A 31 -2.39 -8.16 5.57
C ALA A 31 -3.47 -8.07 6.65
N TYR A 32 -4.42 -7.18 6.39
CA TYR A 32 -5.68 -7.04 7.12
C TYR A 32 -6.83 -6.95 6.11
N THR A 33 -7.99 -7.45 6.48
CA THR A 33 -9.23 -7.17 5.75
C THR A 33 -10.23 -6.50 6.67
N VAL A 34 -10.82 -5.38 6.24
CA VAL A 34 -11.86 -4.66 7.00
C VAL A 34 -13.19 -4.79 6.28
N SER A 35 -14.12 -5.54 6.86
CA SER A 35 -15.47 -5.75 6.32
C SER A 35 -16.22 -4.42 6.18
N VAL A 36 -16.72 -4.12 4.98
CA VAL A 36 -17.50 -2.89 4.73
C VAL A 36 -18.85 -2.96 5.44
N ALA A 37 -19.46 -4.14 5.53
CA ALA A 37 -20.77 -4.30 6.15
C ALA A 37 -20.70 -4.14 7.68
N THR A 38 -19.69 -4.74 8.31
CA THR A 38 -19.65 -4.93 9.77
C THR A 38 -18.55 -4.13 10.48
N GLY A 39 -17.57 -3.58 9.75
CA GLY A 39 -16.37 -2.97 10.35
C GLY A 39 -15.42 -3.98 11.02
N THR A 40 -15.71 -5.27 10.89
CA THR A 40 -14.87 -6.35 11.43
C THR A 40 -13.51 -6.36 10.75
N VAL A 41 -12.44 -6.41 11.53
CA VAL A 41 -11.06 -6.53 11.07
C VAL A 41 -10.62 -7.98 11.19
N THR A 42 -10.14 -8.56 10.09
CA THR A 42 -9.44 -9.85 10.11
C THR A 42 -7.95 -9.59 9.87
N VAL A 43 -7.12 -10.14 10.74
CA VAL A 43 -5.67 -10.05 10.72
C VAL A 43 -5.11 -11.31 10.06
N HIS A 44 -4.24 -11.13 9.07
CA HIS A 44 -3.64 -12.21 8.28
C HIS A 44 -2.12 -12.27 8.53
N PRO A 45 -1.65 -13.21 9.37
CA PRO A 45 -0.22 -13.43 9.58
C PRO A 45 0.51 -13.75 8.28
N ALA A 46 1.78 -13.33 8.19
CA ALA A 46 2.66 -13.64 7.08
C ALA A 46 2.84 -15.16 6.93
N THR A 47 2.99 -15.60 5.68
CA THR A 47 3.20 -17.02 5.36
C THR A 47 4.46 -17.54 6.04
N GLY A 48 4.39 -18.70 6.70
CA GLY A 48 5.53 -19.30 7.38
C GLY A 48 5.75 -18.85 8.83
N ALA A 49 4.82 -18.10 9.43
CA ALA A 49 4.86 -17.69 10.84
C ALA A 49 4.68 -18.82 11.88
N GLY A 50 4.90 -20.08 11.49
CA GLY A 50 4.87 -21.26 12.38
C GLY A 50 3.47 -21.80 12.72
N THR A 51 3.44 -22.92 13.43
CA THR A 51 2.21 -23.52 13.99
C THR A 51 1.54 -22.57 14.98
N GLY A 52 0.28 -22.20 14.71
CA GLY A 52 -0.50 -21.25 15.53
C GLY A 52 -0.70 -19.86 14.90
N SER A 53 -0.25 -19.63 13.66
CA SER A 53 -0.53 -18.38 12.92
C SER A 53 -1.94 -18.37 12.30
N ASP A 54 -2.96 -18.52 13.14
CA ASP A 54 -4.34 -18.45 12.69
C ASP A 54 -4.78 -17.00 12.46
N THR A 55 -5.71 -16.82 11.52
CA THR A 55 -6.33 -15.50 11.29
C THR A 55 -7.12 -15.08 12.52
N VAL A 56 -6.85 -13.87 13.02
CA VAL A 56 -7.57 -13.31 14.18
C VAL A 56 -8.62 -12.34 13.69
N THR A 57 -9.81 -12.38 14.28
CA THR A 57 -10.89 -11.45 13.97
C THR A 57 -11.16 -10.55 15.16
N LEU A 58 -11.20 -9.24 14.92
CA LEU A 58 -11.41 -8.18 15.91
C LEU A 58 -12.58 -7.30 15.47
N SER A 59 -13.36 -6.79 16.42
CA SER A 59 -14.27 -5.68 16.12
C SER A 59 -13.47 -4.38 15.99
N ALA A 60 -14.02 -3.38 15.30
CA ALA A 60 -13.39 -2.06 15.22
C ALA A 60 -13.24 -1.40 16.61
N GLU A 61 -14.10 -1.75 17.57
CA GLU A 61 -14.09 -1.24 18.94
C GLU A 61 -12.99 -1.87 19.80
N ASP A 62 -12.61 -3.12 19.49
CA ASP A 62 -11.54 -3.84 20.18
C ASP A 62 -10.14 -3.45 19.67
N LEU A 63 -10.06 -2.65 18.60
CA LEU A 63 -8.79 -2.17 18.09
C LEU A 63 -8.11 -1.27 19.13
N PRO A 64 -6.77 -1.35 19.25
CA PRO A 64 -6.03 -0.47 20.14
C PRO A 64 -6.24 1.01 19.77
N HIS A 65 -5.82 1.88 20.68
CA HIS A 65 -5.65 3.30 20.34
C HIS A 65 -4.71 3.44 19.13
N PRO A 66 -4.90 4.46 18.27
CA PRO A 66 -4.02 4.71 17.14
C PRO A 66 -2.56 4.73 17.59
N ALA A 67 -1.69 3.97 16.91
CA ALA A 67 -0.25 4.09 17.09
C ALA A 67 0.25 5.42 16.52
N ASP A 68 1.47 5.82 16.90
CA ASP A 68 2.09 7.06 16.45
C ASP A 68 2.26 7.12 14.92
N SER A 69 2.37 5.95 14.27
CA SER A 69 2.67 5.81 12.85
C SER A 69 1.85 4.69 12.23
N ALA A 70 1.35 4.92 11.02
CA ALA A 70 0.70 3.90 10.19
C ALA A 70 1.71 2.92 9.55
N ARG A 71 3.02 3.15 9.77
CA ARG A 71 4.12 2.41 9.14
C ARG A 71 3.92 2.35 7.62
N ARG A 72 4.24 1.22 6.98
CA ARG A 72 4.15 1.00 5.53
C ARG A 72 2.83 0.31 5.12
N LEU A 73 1.73 0.54 5.86
CA LEU A 73 0.42 -0.02 5.51
C LEU A 73 -0.18 0.68 4.29
N VAL A 74 -0.68 -0.10 3.33
CA VAL A 74 -1.37 0.41 2.13
C VAL A 74 -2.71 -0.27 1.92
N VAL A 75 -3.74 0.51 1.57
CA VAL A 75 -5.01 -0.04 1.11
C VAL A 75 -4.87 -0.40 -0.37
N VAL A 76 -4.93 -1.69 -0.67
CA VAL A 76 -4.76 -2.22 -2.03
C VAL A 76 -6.04 -2.08 -2.84
N GLY A 77 -7.19 -2.40 -2.24
CA GLY A 77 -8.45 -2.46 -2.96
C GLY A 77 -9.60 -2.98 -2.12
N ILE A 78 -10.73 -3.22 -2.79
CA ILE A 78 -11.91 -3.86 -2.23
C ILE A 78 -11.99 -5.28 -2.77
N THR A 79 -12.10 -6.26 -1.87
CA THR A 79 -12.24 -7.67 -2.20
C THR A 79 -13.62 -7.98 -2.80
N SER A 80 -13.74 -9.13 -3.46
CA SER A 80 -15.03 -9.66 -3.91
C SER A 80 -16.02 -9.92 -2.78
N ALA A 81 -15.51 -10.13 -1.55
CA ALA A 81 -16.30 -10.30 -0.33
C ALA A 81 -16.64 -8.97 0.37
N GLU A 82 -16.50 -7.85 -0.32
CA GLU A 82 -16.78 -6.50 0.20
C GLU A 82 -15.99 -6.15 1.48
N ALA A 83 -14.70 -6.46 1.50
CA ALA A 83 -13.78 -5.98 2.52
C ALA A 83 -12.70 -5.10 1.89
N ALA A 84 -12.25 -4.06 2.59
CA ALA A 84 -11.03 -3.33 2.22
C ALA A 84 -9.81 -4.19 2.57
N LEU A 85 -8.96 -4.47 1.59
CA LEU A 85 -7.68 -5.17 1.79
C LEU A 85 -6.59 -4.14 2.09
N VAL A 86 -5.91 -4.32 3.22
CA VAL A 86 -4.74 -3.54 3.64
C VAL A 86 -3.55 -4.48 3.68
N VAL A 87 -2.44 -4.11 3.04
CA VAL A 87 -1.19 -4.89 3.04
C VAL A 87 -0.15 -4.18 3.88
N ASP A 88 0.61 -4.98 4.63
CA ASP A 88 1.76 -4.50 5.39
C ASP A 88 3.05 -4.68 4.59
N LEU A 89 3.47 -3.61 3.94
CA LEU A 89 4.69 -3.61 3.14
C LEU A 89 5.96 -3.74 3.99
N GLU A 90 5.91 -3.53 5.32
CA GLU A 90 7.05 -3.78 6.21
C GLU A 90 7.40 -5.27 6.27
N THR A 91 6.41 -6.15 6.14
CA THR A 91 6.62 -7.61 6.14
C THR A 91 6.68 -8.19 4.73
N THR A 92 6.09 -7.52 3.73
CA THR A 92 6.19 -7.84 2.30
C THR A 92 7.33 -7.02 1.65
N LEU A 93 8.58 -7.43 1.89
CA LEU A 93 9.77 -6.66 1.52
C LEU A 93 9.98 -6.47 0.01
N GLY A 94 9.40 -7.33 -0.82
CA GLY A 94 9.40 -7.21 -2.27
C GLY A 94 8.03 -7.53 -2.80
N MET A 95 7.43 -6.62 -3.57
CA MET A 95 6.11 -6.85 -4.17
C MET A 95 6.09 -6.40 -5.62
N ALA A 96 5.54 -7.23 -6.50
CA ALA A 96 5.33 -6.86 -7.90
C ALA A 96 3.94 -6.25 -8.13
N ILE A 97 3.84 -5.31 -9.07
CA ILE A 97 2.57 -4.85 -9.63
C ILE A 97 2.58 -5.16 -11.12
N ASN A 98 1.70 -6.07 -11.55
CA ASN A 98 1.49 -6.45 -12.94
C ASN A 98 0.21 -5.81 -13.45
N ALA A 99 0.31 -4.92 -14.43
CA ALA A 99 -0.85 -4.24 -15.02
C ALA A 99 -0.51 -3.67 -16.40
N ASP A 100 -1.51 -3.30 -17.18
CA ASP A 100 -1.32 -2.47 -18.37
C ASP A 100 -0.73 -1.09 -18.01
N ARG A 101 -1.09 -0.59 -16.81
CA ARG A 101 -0.72 0.73 -16.29
C ARG A 101 -0.33 0.65 -14.81
N PRO A 102 0.79 0.00 -14.46
CA PRO A 102 1.16 -0.24 -13.07
C PRO A 102 1.46 1.05 -12.31
N GLU A 103 1.83 2.12 -13.00
CA GLU A 103 2.07 3.45 -12.43
C GLU A 103 0.82 4.01 -11.75
N CYS A 104 -0.38 3.72 -12.26
CA CYS A 104 -1.63 4.20 -11.67
C CYS A 104 -1.86 3.60 -10.27
N VAL A 105 -1.49 2.34 -10.08
CA VAL A 105 -1.55 1.67 -8.77
C VAL A 105 -0.45 2.21 -7.88
N ALA A 106 0.78 2.28 -8.40
CA ALA A 106 1.94 2.78 -7.68
C ALA A 106 1.74 4.21 -7.12
N ARG A 107 1.16 5.12 -7.92
CA ARG A 107 0.82 6.48 -7.50
C ARG A 107 -0.19 6.49 -6.36
N SER A 108 -1.21 5.62 -6.43
CA SER A 108 -2.19 5.45 -5.35
C SER A 108 -1.52 5.03 -4.04
N TRP A 109 -0.61 4.05 -4.09
CA TRP A 109 0.11 3.60 -2.90
C TRP A 109 1.08 4.66 -2.39
N ALA A 110 1.82 5.32 -3.28
CA ALA A 110 2.71 6.41 -2.92
C ALA A 110 1.97 7.53 -2.18
N MET A 111 0.80 7.96 -2.68
CA MET A 111 -0.01 8.97 -1.99
C MET A 111 -0.45 8.54 -0.59
N GLN A 112 -0.83 7.28 -0.41
CA GLN A 112 -1.21 6.75 0.91
C GLN A 112 -0.02 6.72 1.87
N LEU A 113 1.13 6.21 1.41
CA LEU A 113 2.35 6.11 2.21
C LEU A 113 2.88 7.49 2.61
N MET A 114 2.77 8.48 1.74
CA MET A 114 3.23 9.85 1.99
C MET A 114 2.42 10.58 3.08
N LEU A 115 1.22 10.09 3.43
CA LEU A 115 0.47 10.57 4.60
C LEU A 115 1.22 10.33 5.92
N ASN A 116 2.07 9.30 5.98
CA ASN A 116 2.96 9.07 7.09
C ASN A 116 4.23 9.90 6.92
N PRO A 117 4.51 10.94 7.75
CA PRO A 117 5.65 11.83 7.57
C PRO A 117 7.03 11.15 7.65
N GLU A 118 7.11 9.97 8.26
CA GLU A 118 8.35 9.20 8.41
C GLU A 118 8.78 8.50 7.11
N ILE A 119 7.85 8.32 6.16
CA ILE A 119 8.13 7.59 4.92
C ILE A 119 8.83 8.50 3.92
N THR A 120 9.84 7.94 3.28
CA THR A 120 10.42 8.43 2.04
C THR A 120 10.34 7.38 0.95
N LEU A 121 10.17 7.84 -0.28
CA LEU A 121 10.03 7.04 -1.48
C LEU A 121 11.14 7.45 -2.45
N THR A 122 11.75 6.46 -3.09
CA THR A 122 12.66 6.70 -4.23
C THR A 122 12.26 5.83 -5.40
N THR A 123 12.25 6.39 -6.60
CA THR A 123 11.90 5.65 -7.82
C THR A 123 12.83 5.99 -8.95
N ASN A 124 13.01 5.06 -9.90
CA ASN A 124 13.68 5.31 -11.17
C ASN A 124 12.71 5.71 -12.29
N SER A 125 11.39 5.80 -12.02
CA SER A 125 10.39 6.23 -13.00
C SER A 125 9.93 7.66 -12.79
N ALA A 126 10.11 8.48 -13.82
CA ALA A 126 9.57 9.84 -13.85
C ALA A 126 8.02 9.86 -13.87
N ALA A 127 7.38 8.78 -14.29
CA ALA A 127 5.93 8.70 -14.38
C ALA A 127 5.25 8.61 -13.00
N THR A 128 5.96 8.18 -11.96
CA THR A 128 5.43 8.06 -10.60
C THR A 128 6.05 9.07 -9.64
N ALA A 129 7.17 9.71 -9.99
CA ALA A 129 7.81 10.70 -9.15
C ALA A 129 6.98 11.99 -9.00
N ILE A 130 7.15 12.69 -7.87
CA ILE A 130 6.67 14.06 -7.66
C ILE A 130 7.90 14.97 -7.76
N GLY A 131 7.91 15.86 -8.76
CA GLY A 131 8.99 16.84 -8.89
C GLY A 131 9.20 17.58 -7.57
N GLY A 132 10.46 17.78 -7.16
CA GLY A 132 10.80 18.69 -6.06
C GLY A 132 10.47 18.19 -4.66
N SER A 133 9.88 17.00 -4.53
CA SER A 133 9.61 16.40 -3.23
C SER A 133 10.88 15.75 -2.67
N ASP A 134 11.33 16.20 -1.51
CA ASP A 134 12.42 15.54 -0.77
C ASP A 134 12.04 14.14 -0.28
N ARG A 135 10.72 13.90 -0.15
CA ARG A 135 10.16 12.65 0.36
C ARG A 135 9.73 11.68 -0.74
N TYR A 136 9.56 12.11 -1.98
CA TYR A 136 9.34 11.21 -3.12
C TYR A 136 10.23 11.60 -4.31
N ARG A 137 11.44 11.03 -4.34
CA ARG A 137 12.50 11.45 -5.25
C ARG A 137 12.62 10.54 -6.47
N HIS A 138 12.81 11.15 -7.64
CA HIS A 138 13.31 10.45 -8.82
C HIS A 138 14.83 10.34 -8.73
N THR A 139 15.35 9.12 -8.76
CA THR A 139 16.79 8.85 -8.70
C THR A 139 17.14 7.64 -9.54
N PHE A 140 18.41 7.54 -9.93
CA PHE A 140 18.92 6.32 -10.52
C PHE A 140 18.99 5.20 -9.47
N ILE A 141 18.35 4.07 -9.76
CA ILE A 141 18.42 2.87 -8.93
C ILE A 141 19.16 1.79 -9.73
N PRO A 142 20.36 1.35 -9.31
CA PRO A 142 21.08 0.25 -9.94
C PRO A 142 20.32 -1.06 -9.70
N GLY A 143 20.13 -1.92 -10.70
CA GLY A 143 19.50 -3.23 -10.45
C GLY A 143 18.70 -3.91 -11.56
N GLY A 144 18.72 -3.42 -12.80
CA GLY A 144 18.03 -4.07 -13.93
C GLY A 144 16.97 -3.17 -14.54
N GLY A 145 16.58 -3.46 -15.79
CA GLY A 145 15.71 -2.59 -16.60
C GLY A 145 14.26 -2.44 -16.11
N ALA A 146 13.93 -2.93 -14.92
CA ALA A 146 12.60 -2.81 -14.33
C ALA A 146 12.40 -1.44 -13.65
N THR A 147 11.16 -1.00 -13.59
CA THR A 147 10.80 0.18 -12.80
C THR A 147 10.65 -0.21 -11.34
N LEU A 148 11.32 0.53 -10.45
CA LEU A 148 11.39 0.26 -9.02
C LEU A 148 10.90 1.45 -8.22
N ILE A 149 10.27 1.17 -7.08
CA ILE A 149 9.92 2.13 -6.04
C ILE A 149 10.37 1.54 -4.71
N ASN A 150 11.35 2.18 -4.07
CA ASN A 150 11.82 1.82 -2.75
C ASN A 150 11.09 2.66 -1.70
N ILE A 151 10.66 2.02 -0.62
CA ILE A 151 9.92 2.61 0.50
C ILE A 151 10.77 2.47 1.75
N ASP A 152 11.14 3.60 2.34
CA ASP A 152 12.00 3.67 3.52
C ASP A 152 11.34 4.53 4.60
N ASP A 153 11.22 3.98 5.80
CA ASP A 153 10.73 4.66 7.01
C ASP A 153 11.83 4.78 8.09
N ALA A 154 13.10 4.77 7.65
CA ALA A 154 14.30 4.72 8.47
C ALA A 154 14.47 3.46 9.33
N ARG A 155 13.69 2.40 9.05
CA ARG A 155 13.79 1.08 9.69
C ARG A 155 14.12 0.00 8.65
N PRO A 156 15.41 -0.38 8.50
CA PRO A 156 15.78 -1.46 7.59
C PRO A 156 15.09 -2.79 7.95
N PRO A 157 14.80 -3.65 6.97
CA PRO A 157 15.06 -3.48 5.53
C PRO A 157 14.08 -2.54 4.81
N ILE A 158 14.51 -1.97 3.69
CA ILE A 158 13.68 -1.17 2.77
C ILE A 158 12.73 -2.10 2.00
N THR A 159 11.51 -1.65 1.71
CA THR A 159 10.58 -2.39 0.84
C THR A 159 10.72 -1.95 -0.60
N THR A 160 10.72 -2.90 -1.53
CA THR A 160 10.82 -2.63 -2.98
C THR A 160 9.55 -3.05 -3.70
N ILE A 161 8.93 -2.10 -4.41
CA ILE A 161 7.85 -2.36 -5.35
C ILE A 161 8.44 -2.39 -6.76
N THR A 162 8.17 -3.46 -7.51
CA THR A 162 8.61 -3.60 -8.91
C THR A 162 7.41 -3.53 -9.84
N LEU A 163 7.46 -2.67 -10.86
CA LEU A 163 6.38 -2.54 -11.84
C LEU A 163 6.68 -3.41 -13.06
N ASN A 164 5.74 -4.29 -13.42
CA ASN A 164 5.84 -5.26 -14.51
C ASN A 164 7.22 -5.95 -14.59
N PRO A 165 7.68 -6.63 -13.51
CA PRO A 165 8.95 -7.36 -13.57
C PRO A 165 8.92 -8.44 -14.65
N SER A 166 10.10 -8.72 -15.22
CA SER A 166 10.26 -9.84 -16.17
C SER A 166 10.26 -11.23 -15.50
N THR A 167 10.36 -11.26 -14.17
CA THR A 167 10.38 -12.48 -13.35
C THR A 167 9.24 -12.44 -12.36
N GLU A 168 8.54 -13.56 -12.24
CA GLU A 168 7.45 -13.73 -11.28
C GLU A 168 7.96 -13.59 -9.84
N SER A 169 7.19 -12.87 -9.01
CA SER A 169 7.44 -12.66 -7.59
C SER A 169 6.39 -13.43 -6.79
N PRO A 170 6.73 -14.10 -5.67
CA PRO A 170 5.72 -14.77 -4.85
C PRO A 170 4.68 -13.79 -4.28
N ASP A 171 5.10 -12.57 -4.01
CA ASP A 171 4.22 -11.48 -3.58
C ASP A 171 3.99 -10.54 -4.76
N HIS A 172 2.76 -10.45 -5.23
CA HIS A 172 2.40 -9.65 -6.39
C HIS A 172 0.93 -9.24 -6.41
N LEU A 173 0.64 -8.21 -7.18
CA LEU A 173 -0.70 -7.75 -7.51
C LEU A 173 -0.87 -7.77 -9.03
N ASP A 174 -1.80 -8.56 -9.52
CA ASP A 174 -2.23 -8.55 -10.91
C ASP A 174 -3.48 -7.67 -11.05
N VAL A 175 -3.47 -6.73 -11.98
CA VAL A 175 -4.56 -5.77 -12.19
C VAL A 175 -5.03 -5.82 -13.62
N GLU A 176 -6.32 -6.10 -13.77
CA GLU A 176 -7.00 -6.15 -15.04
C GLU A 176 -7.36 -4.76 -15.56
N ALA A 177 -7.66 -4.64 -16.85
CA ALA A 177 -8.03 -3.38 -17.48
C ALA A 177 -9.29 -2.72 -16.88
N ASP A 178 -10.21 -3.52 -16.33
CA ASP A 178 -11.41 -3.03 -15.62
C ASP A 178 -11.15 -2.61 -14.17
N ARG A 179 -9.88 -2.64 -13.73
CA ARG A 179 -9.40 -2.37 -12.37
C ARG A 179 -9.83 -3.40 -11.34
N SER A 180 -10.38 -4.54 -11.74
CA SER A 180 -10.37 -5.72 -10.88
C SER A 180 -8.94 -6.28 -10.78
N GLY A 181 -8.72 -7.24 -9.89
CA GLY A 181 -7.38 -7.79 -9.76
C GLY A 181 -7.29 -8.92 -8.75
N GLU A 182 -6.07 -9.38 -8.56
CA GLU A 182 -5.71 -10.50 -7.70
C GLU A 182 -4.45 -10.14 -6.92
N CYS A 183 -4.52 -10.23 -5.59
CA CYS A 183 -3.38 -9.96 -4.72
C CYS A 183 -2.90 -11.28 -4.11
N TYR A 184 -1.61 -11.56 -4.28
CA TYR A 184 -0.92 -12.74 -3.79
C TYR A 184 0.11 -12.32 -2.74
N LEU A 185 0.07 -12.94 -1.56
CA LEU A 185 1.07 -12.76 -0.50
C LEU A 185 1.48 -14.14 0.03
N GLY A 186 2.60 -14.66 -0.45
CA GLY A 186 3.04 -16.04 -0.24
C GLY A 186 1.98 -17.04 -0.72
N THR A 187 1.37 -17.78 0.21
CA THR A 187 0.30 -18.75 -0.12
C THR A 187 -1.10 -18.15 -0.01
N ARG A 188 -1.23 -16.88 0.38
CA ARG A 188 -2.51 -16.20 0.52
C ARG A 188 -2.90 -15.50 -0.78
N PHE A 189 -4.21 -15.47 -1.02
CA PHE A 189 -4.80 -14.94 -2.24
C PHE A 189 -6.07 -14.16 -1.90
N TRP A 190 -6.22 -12.99 -2.52
CA TRP A 190 -7.45 -12.20 -2.49
C TRP A 190 -7.85 -11.76 -3.89
N ARG A 191 -9.06 -12.12 -4.29
CA ARG A 191 -9.69 -11.54 -5.47
C ARG A 191 -10.29 -10.18 -5.14
N LEU A 192 -9.93 -9.18 -5.95
CA LEU A 192 -10.32 -7.79 -5.81
C LEU A 192 -11.36 -7.44 -6.87
N ARG A 193 -12.49 -6.88 -6.43
CA ARG A 193 -13.46 -6.28 -7.36
C ARG A 193 -13.02 -4.91 -7.86
N LYS A 194 -12.12 -4.26 -7.11
CA LYS A 194 -11.60 -2.93 -7.42
C LYS A 194 -10.25 -2.71 -6.74
N VAL A 195 -9.25 -2.36 -7.53
CA VAL A 195 -7.92 -1.92 -7.10
C VAL A 195 -7.89 -0.39 -7.00
N MET A 196 -7.22 0.13 -5.98
CA MET A 196 -7.04 1.57 -5.79
C MET A 196 -6.03 2.10 -6.82
N THR A 197 -6.45 3.07 -7.64
CA THR A 197 -5.64 3.64 -8.72
C THR A 197 -5.79 5.16 -8.78
N ILE A 198 -4.75 5.85 -9.23
CA ILE A 198 -4.77 7.27 -9.58
C ILE A 198 -4.40 7.40 -11.07
N ASP A 199 -5.31 7.93 -11.88
CA ASP A 199 -5.06 8.16 -13.30
C ASP A 199 -4.11 9.35 -13.55
N ASP A 200 -3.65 9.53 -14.79
CA ASP A 200 -2.70 10.60 -15.13
C ASP A 200 -3.23 12.00 -14.86
N THR A 201 -4.52 12.21 -15.08
CA THR A 201 -5.13 13.54 -14.94
C THR A 201 -5.13 13.93 -13.47
N THR A 202 -5.60 13.02 -12.62
CA THR A 202 -5.61 13.18 -11.17
C THR A 202 -4.18 13.29 -10.63
N TRP A 203 -3.28 12.43 -11.10
CA TRP A 203 -1.88 12.47 -10.68
C TRP A 203 -1.22 13.80 -11.01
N SER A 204 -1.37 14.30 -12.24
CA SER A 204 -0.79 15.57 -12.66
C SER A 204 -1.29 16.74 -11.84
N ALA A 205 -2.58 16.76 -11.48
CA ALA A 205 -3.15 17.80 -10.62
C ALA A 205 -2.61 17.72 -9.18
N LEU A 206 -2.50 16.51 -8.63
CA LEU A 206 -1.95 16.28 -7.30
C LEU A 206 -0.46 16.65 -7.25
N SER A 207 0.34 16.18 -8.21
CA SER A 207 1.78 16.45 -8.26
C SER A 207 2.07 17.94 -8.40
N ALA A 208 1.28 18.68 -9.19
CA ALA A 208 1.42 20.13 -9.30
C ALA A 208 1.13 20.86 -7.98
N THR A 209 0.24 20.32 -7.15
CA THR A 209 -0.05 20.88 -5.81
C THR A 209 1.05 20.54 -4.80
N LEU A 210 1.77 19.44 -5.02
CA LEU A 210 2.77 18.90 -4.09
C LEU A 210 4.22 19.26 -4.46
N ASP A 211 4.49 19.74 -5.68
CA ASP A 211 5.79 20.31 -6.06
C ASP A 211 5.82 21.80 -5.67
N PRO A 212 6.53 22.18 -4.59
CA PRO A 212 6.60 23.57 -4.16
C PRO A 212 7.23 24.50 -5.21
N ARG A 213 8.00 23.96 -6.17
CA ARG A 213 8.66 24.75 -7.23
C ARG A 213 7.74 25.05 -8.41
N MET A 214 6.64 24.31 -8.56
CA MET A 214 5.62 24.59 -9.59
C MET A 214 4.62 25.67 -9.14
N ALA A 215 4.57 25.98 -7.85
CA ALA A 215 3.74 27.05 -7.31
C ALA A 215 4.32 28.45 -7.61
N GLU A 216 5.64 28.57 -7.80
CA GLU A 216 6.33 29.86 -8.03
C GLU A 216 6.24 30.34 -9.48
N ASP A 217 6.11 29.44 -10.47
CA ASP A 217 6.02 29.80 -11.90
C ASP A 217 4.65 30.37 -12.33
N ASN A 218 3.65 30.37 -11.43
CA ASN A 218 2.30 30.91 -11.66
C ASN A 218 1.99 32.17 -10.83
N SER A 219 3.00 32.77 -10.19
CA SER A 219 2.88 33.99 -9.38
C SER A 219 3.60 35.20 -9.97
#